data_AF-A0A952UZ22-F1
#
_entry.id   AF-A0A952UZ22-F1
#
_cell.length_a   1.000
_cell.length_b   1.000
_cell.length_c   1.000
_cell.angle_alpha   90.00
_cell.angle_beta   90.00
_cell.angle_gamma   90.00
#
_symmetry.space_group_name_H-M   'P 1'
#
loop_
_entity.id
_entity.type
_entity.pdbx_description
1 polymer ?
#
loop_
_entity_poly.entity_id
_entity_poly.type
_entity_poly.pdbx_seq_one_letter_code
_entity_poly.pdbx_strand_id
1 'polypeptide(L)'
;MKAGPLTLDELGPILSDVIDEVAATHARGEIDRGLRPSRVVLEGGRARLVPEPNRKLAALDDLDSFNVTIGSFTFMAPELVRGSANVDGRADIYAIGAIAFSALAGKTPFDGHNALTRIALKLDRPAPTLEEIAGRAFPPLVESFVATALARDRDARYPSIGVMREAWRLVCSAE
;
A
#
# COMPACT_ATOMS: atom_id res chain seq x y z
N MET A 1 -10.17 -11.58 -9.69
CA MET A 1 -8.70 -11.59 -9.47
C MET A 1 -8.24 -13.04 -9.44
N LYS A 2 -7.10 -13.38 -10.05
CA LYS A 2 -6.47 -14.70 -9.90
C LYS A 2 -6.31 -15.01 -8.39
N ALA A 3 -6.57 -16.26 -8.01
CA ALA A 3 -6.27 -16.75 -6.66
C ALA A 3 -4.79 -17.11 -6.59
N GLY A 4 -3.92 -16.12 -6.39
CA GLY A 4 -2.48 -16.34 -6.25
C GLY A 4 -1.65 -15.06 -6.42
N PRO A 5 -0.35 -15.11 -6.11
CA PRO A 5 0.57 -14.01 -6.35
C PRO A 5 0.62 -13.62 -7.84
N LEU A 6 0.78 -12.33 -8.12
CA LEU A 6 1.00 -11.80 -9.47
C LEU A 6 2.49 -11.84 -9.82
N THR A 7 2.79 -12.01 -11.11
CA THR A 7 4.14 -11.74 -11.63
C THR A 7 4.41 -10.23 -11.70
N LEU A 8 5.67 -9.84 -11.88
CA LEU A 8 6.01 -8.44 -12.06
C LEU A 8 5.42 -7.88 -13.36
N ASP A 9 5.44 -8.64 -14.46
CA ASP A 9 4.75 -8.31 -15.72
C ASP A 9 3.24 -8.04 -15.52
N GLU A 10 2.56 -8.83 -14.68
CA GLU A 10 1.14 -8.66 -14.40
C GLU A 10 0.88 -7.43 -13.52
N LEU A 11 1.75 -7.17 -12.53
CA LEU A 11 1.59 -6.07 -11.58
C LEU A 11 2.07 -4.72 -12.14
N GLY A 12 3.11 -4.70 -12.96
CA GLY A 12 3.75 -3.54 -13.59
C GLY A 12 2.76 -2.48 -14.09
N PRO A 13 1.88 -2.82 -15.05
CA PRO A 13 0.91 -1.87 -15.59
C PRO A 13 -0.13 -1.45 -14.57
N ILE A 14 -0.62 -2.38 -13.73
CA ILE A 14 -1.63 -2.09 -12.70
C ILE A 14 -1.10 -1.08 -11.69
N LEU A 15 0.11 -1.30 -11.16
CA LEU A 15 0.69 -0.42 -10.15
C LEU A 15 1.08 0.94 -10.75
N SER A 16 1.49 0.98 -12.03
CA SER A 16 1.76 2.23 -12.75
C SER A 16 0.50 3.10 -12.82
N ASP A 17 -0.62 2.52 -13.24
CA ASP A 17 -1.92 3.22 -13.29
C ASP A 17 -2.37 3.70 -11.89
N VAL A 18 -2.18 2.87 -10.85
CA VAL A 18 -2.49 3.26 -9.46
C VAL A 18 -1.62 4.42 -8.98
N ILE A 19 -0.32 4.37 -9.23
CA ILE A 19 0.60 5.48 -8.90
C ILE A 19 0.17 6.75 -9.64
N ASP A 20 -0.32 6.63 -10.87
CA ASP A 20 -0.77 7.76 -11.68
C ASP A 20 -2.05 8.41 -11.16
N GLU A 21 -3.05 7.61 -10.78
CA GLU A 21 -4.29 8.08 -10.14
C GLU A 21 -3.99 8.80 -8.80
N VAL A 22 -3.06 8.26 -8.00
CA VAL A 22 -2.64 8.88 -6.73
C VAL A 22 -1.86 10.17 -6.97
N ALA A 23 -0.98 10.20 -7.98
CA ALA A 23 -0.25 11.41 -8.34
C ALA A 23 -1.20 12.54 -8.80
N ALA A 24 -2.24 12.20 -9.57
CA ALA A 24 -3.27 13.16 -9.94
C ALA A 24 -4.05 13.70 -8.72
N THR A 25 -4.28 12.86 -7.72
CA THR A 25 -4.89 13.25 -6.44
C THR A 25 -3.99 14.18 -5.63
N HIS A 26 -2.71 13.83 -5.47
CA HIS A 26 -1.73 14.67 -4.78
C HIS A 26 -1.53 16.03 -5.47
N ALA A 27 -1.60 16.08 -6.79
CA ALA A 27 -1.51 17.33 -7.56
C ALA A 27 -2.66 18.31 -7.26
N ARG A 28 -3.80 17.84 -6.74
CA ARG A 28 -4.91 18.67 -6.25
C ARG A 28 -4.78 19.08 -4.79
N GLY A 29 -3.69 18.69 -4.11
CA GLY A 29 -3.49 18.91 -2.67
C GLY A 29 -4.27 17.94 -1.79
N GLU A 30 -4.79 16.85 -2.36
CA GLU A 30 -5.55 15.82 -1.66
C GLU A 30 -4.67 14.60 -1.32
N ILE A 31 -5.02 13.89 -0.25
CA ILE A 31 -4.36 12.63 0.15
C ILE A 31 -5.46 11.57 0.22
N ASP A 32 -5.25 10.40 -0.40
CA ASP A 32 -6.30 9.38 -0.54
C ASP A 32 -6.63 8.70 0.79
N ARG A 33 -5.60 8.27 1.54
CA ARG A 33 -5.69 7.65 2.89
C ARG A 33 -6.46 6.33 2.97
N GLY A 34 -7.02 5.84 1.87
CA GLY A 34 -7.88 4.64 1.83
C GLY A 34 -7.42 3.55 0.87
N LEU A 35 -6.26 3.72 0.22
CA LEU A 35 -5.72 2.79 -0.77
C LEU A 35 -5.65 1.35 -0.25
N ARG A 36 -6.22 0.43 -1.05
CA ARG A 36 -6.22 -1.02 -0.81
C ARG A 36 -6.60 -1.77 -2.09
N PRO A 37 -6.29 -3.08 -2.20
CA PRO A 37 -6.58 -3.84 -3.42
C PRO A 37 -8.06 -3.83 -3.82
N SER A 38 -9.00 -3.83 -2.88
CA SER A 38 -10.44 -3.80 -3.19
C SER A 38 -10.95 -2.49 -3.79
N ARG A 39 -10.13 -1.43 -3.82
CA ARG A 39 -10.43 -0.17 -4.53
C ARG A 39 -9.79 -0.08 -5.91
N VAL A 40 -8.94 -1.04 -6.28
CA VAL A 40 -8.33 -1.09 -7.61
C VAL A 40 -9.21 -1.94 -8.52
N VAL A 41 -9.85 -1.30 -9.50
CA VAL A 41 -10.70 -1.98 -10.50
C VAL A 41 -10.05 -1.89 -11.88
N LEU A 42 -10.25 -2.91 -12.71
CA LEU A 42 -9.77 -2.92 -14.09
C LEU A 42 -10.90 -2.48 -15.02
N GLU A 43 -10.74 -1.34 -15.68
CA GLU A 43 -11.69 -0.78 -16.63
C GLU A 43 -11.00 -0.43 -17.94
N GLY A 44 -11.46 -1.05 -19.04
CA GLY A 44 -10.89 -0.80 -20.37
C GLY A 44 -9.40 -1.12 -20.48
N GLY A 45 -8.93 -2.12 -19.71
CA GLY A 45 -7.52 -2.55 -19.69
C GLY A 45 -6.59 -1.70 -18.82
N ARG A 46 -7.12 -0.71 -18.08
CA ARG A 46 -6.37 0.08 -17.10
C ARG A 46 -6.90 -0.10 -15.69
N ALA A 47 -6.02 0.01 -14.71
CA ALA A 47 -6.42 0.09 -13.32
C ALA A 47 -6.95 1.49 -12.98
N ARG A 48 -8.01 1.54 -12.17
CA ARG A 48 -8.61 2.77 -11.66
C ARG A 48 -8.92 2.63 -10.18
N LEU A 49 -8.91 3.76 -9.49
CA LEU A 49 -9.29 3.82 -8.09
C LEU A 49 -10.77 4.16 -7.95
N VAL A 50 -11.53 3.25 -7.35
CA VAL A 50 -12.90 3.56 -6.91
C VAL A 50 -12.83 4.51 -5.71
N PRO A 51 -13.65 5.56 -5.62
CA PRO A 51 -13.66 6.47 -4.48
C PRO A 51 -13.94 5.75 -3.15
N GLU A 52 -13.32 6.21 -2.08
CA GLU A 52 -13.70 5.79 -0.72
C GLU A 52 -15.04 6.45 -0.35
N PRO A 53 -16.04 5.72 0.16
CA PRO A 53 -17.19 6.36 0.79
C PRO A 53 -16.72 7.20 1.98
N ASN A 54 -17.22 8.44 2.08
CA ASN A 54 -16.82 9.44 3.08
C ASN A 54 -16.61 8.83 4.47
N ARG A 55 -15.35 8.60 4.81
CA ARG A 55 -14.94 8.20 6.14
C ARG A 55 -14.99 9.45 7.01
N LYS A 56 -16.17 9.78 7.55
CA LYS A 56 -16.18 10.40 8.87
C LYS A 56 -15.30 9.47 9.70
N LEU A 57 -14.18 9.96 10.24
CA LEU A 57 -13.52 9.28 11.36
C LEU A 57 -14.54 9.30 12.50
N ALA A 58 -15.54 8.42 12.42
CA ALA A 58 -16.45 8.14 13.50
C ALA A 58 -15.57 7.57 14.60
N ALA A 59 -15.77 8.08 15.81
CA ALA A 59 -15.15 7.56 17.01
C ALA A 59 -15.24 6.02 17.00
N LEU A 60 -14.19 5.38 17.51
CA LEU A 60 -13.99 3.92 17.55
C LEU A 60 -15.03 3.18 18.44
N ASP A 61 -16.22 3.75 18.64
CA ASP A 61 -17.22 3.30 19.61
C ASP A 61 -18.22 2.29 19.03
N ASP A 62 -18.17 2.01 17.73
CA ASP A 62 -19.14 1.12 17.06
C ASP A 62 -18.46 -0.12 16.43
N LEU A 63 -18.89 -1.31 16.83
CA LEU A 63 -18.27 -2.61 16.50
C LEU A 63 -18.42 -2.99 15.01
N ASP A 64 -19.49 -2.56 14.35
CA ASP A 64 -19.68 -2.78 12.91
C ASP A 64 -18.82 -1.81 12.09
N SER A 65 -18.70 -0.56 12.55
CA SER A 65 -17.72 0.40 12.03
C SER A 65 -16.27 -0.10 12.24
N PHE A 66 -16.00 -0.84 13.31
CA PHE A 66 -14.72 -1.48 13.59
C PHE A 66 -14.40 -2.58 12.57
N ASN A 67 -15.33 -3.47 12.22
CA ASN A 67 -15.10 -4.58 11.27
C ASN A 67 -14.81 -4.10 9.82
N VAL A 68 -15.47 -3.05 9.35
CA VAL A 68 -15.15 -2.40 8.05
C VAL A 68 -13.77 -1.71 8.11
N THR A 69 -13.41 -1.19 9.29
CA THR A 69 -12.13 -0.54 9.58
C THR A 69 -10.97 -1.53 9.70
N ILE A 70 -11.20 -2.78 10.16
CA ILE A 70 -10.23 -3.88 10.26
C ILE A 70 -9.56 -4.20 8.91
N GLY A 71 -10.33 -4.29 7.83
CA GLY A 71 -9.80 -4.56 6.49
C GLY A 71 -8.92 -3.42 5.95
N SER A 72 -9.28 -2.17 6.29
CA SER A 72 -8.54 -0.96 5.91
C SER A 72 -7.18 -0.84 6.62
N PHE A 73 -7.06 -1.29 7.88
CA PHE A 73 -5.81 -1.18 8.63
C PHE A 73 -4.64 -1.96 8.03
N THR A 74 -4.93 -3.01 7.26
CA THR A 74 -3.90 -3.85 6.63
C THR A 74 -2.96 -3.01 5.76
N PHE A 75 -3.51 -2.13 4.92
CA PHE A 75 -2.77 -1.29 3.97
C PHE A 75 -2.49 0.12 4.51
N MET A 76 -3.17 0.53 5.58
CA MET A 76 -2.99 1.84 6.21
C MET A 76 -1.56 2.05 6.76
N ALA A 77 -1.03 3.26 6.57
CA ALA A 77 0.28 3.63 7.09
C ALA A 77 0.33 3.70 8.63
N PRO A 78 1.48 3.42 9.27
CA PRO A 78 1.66 3.49 10.73
C PRO A 78 1.12 4.77 11.38
N GLU A 79 1.37 5.91 10.76
CA GLU A 79 0.96 7.22 11.25
C GLU A 79 -0.55 7.45 11.20
N LEU A 80 -1.26 6.90 10.21
CA LEU A 80 -2.72 6.96 10.14
C LEU A 80 -3.39 6.16 11.26
N VAL A 81 -2.75 5.09 11.71
CA VAL A 81 -3.22 4.27 12.84
C VAL A 81 -3.01 4.99 14.18
N ARG A 82 -1.94 5.79 14.31
CA ARG A 82 -1.66 6.58 15.52
C ARG A 82 -2.56 7.82 15.64
N GLY A 83 -3.13 8.29 14.53
CA GLY A 83 -4.05 9.45 14.48
C GLY A 83 -3.72 10.39 13.32
N SER A 84 -4.73 11.12 12.83
CA SER A 84 -4.65 11.81 11.52
C SER A 84 -4.04 13.22 11.54
N ALA A 85 -3.57 13.72 12.69
CA ALA A 85 -3.24 15.15 12.86
C ALA A 85 -2.08 15.65 11.97
N ASN A 86 -1.19 14.78 11.51
CA ASN A 86 0.02 15.14 10.75
C ASN A 86 0.29 14.21 9.55
N VAL A 87 -0.76 13.68 8.91
CA VAL A 87 -0.62 12.73 7.79
C VAL A 87 -0.46 13.45 6.46
N ASP A 88 0.62 13.17 5.74
CA ASP A 88 0.92 13.67 4.39
C ASP A 88 0.81 12.57 3.31
N GLY A 89 1.16 12.89 2.07
CA GLY A 89 1.09 11.97 0.92
C GLY A 89 1.95 10.71 1.05
N ARG A 90 2.89 10.63 2.00
CA ARG A 90 3.71 9.43 2.21
C ARG A 90 2.93 8.28 2.86
N ALA A 91 1.74 8.56 3.39
CA ALA A 91 0.81 7.52 3.81
C ALA A 91 0.28 6.71 2.62
N ASP A 92 0.02 7.37 1.48
CA ASP A 92 -0.42 6.70 0.26
C ASP A 92 0.73 5.89 -0.37
N ILE A 93 1.97 6.41 -0.30
CA ILE A 93 3.19 5.70 -0.72
C ILE A 93 3.34 4.37 0.03
N TYR A 94 3.14 4.40 1.35
CA TYR A 94 3.15 3.17 2.16
C TYR A 94 2.07 2.19 1.71
N ALA A 95 0.85 2.68 1.47
CA ALA A 95 -0.25 1.83 1.06
C ALA A 95 -0.01 1.19 -0.32
N ILE A 96 0.58 1.92 -1.27
CA ILE A 96 1.01 1.38 -2.57
C ILE A 96 2.09 0.30 -2.37
N GLY A 97 3.07 0.53 -1.49
CA GLY A 97 4.07 -0.47 -1.12
C GLY A 97 3.44 -1.74 -0.54
N ALA A 98 2.44 -1.60 0.32
CA ALA A 98 1.70 -2.73 0.89
C ALA A 98 0.87 -3.49 -0.16
N ILE A 99 0.28 -2.79 -1.12
CA ILE A 99 -0.42 -3.39 -2.27
C ILE A 99 0.56 -4.19 -3.13
N ALA A 100 1.70 -3.60 -3.48
CA ALA A 100 2.73 -4.24 -4.27
C ALA A 100 3.27 -5.50 -3.57
N PHE A 101 3.58 -5.39 -2.27
CA PHE A 101 4.00 -6.52 -1.44
C PHE A 101 2.96 -7.64 -1.50
N SER A 102 1.69 -7.30 -1.21
CA SER A 102 0.63 -8.30 -1.14
C SER A 102 0.35 -8.96 -2.49
N ALA A 103 0.49 -8.22 -3.59
CA ALA A 103 0.32 -8.75 -4.93
C ALA A 103 1.45 -9.72 -5.29
N LEU A 104 2.71 -9.37 -5.02
CA LEU A 104 3.89 -10.15 -5.38
C LEU A 104 4.11 -11.39 -4.48
N ALA A 105 3.87 -11.26 -3.19
CA ALA A 105 4.06 -12.32 -2.20
C ALA A 105 2.79 -13.18 -2.00
N GLY A 106 1.62 -12.70 -2.43
CA GLY A 106 0.33 -13.34 -2.17
C GLY A 106 -0.12 -13.27 -0.70
N LYS A 107 0.62 -12.57 0.14
CA LYS A 107 0.38 -12.38 1.59
C LYS A 107 0.73 -10.95 1.98
N THR A 108 0.13 -10.44 3.05
CA THR A 108 0.42 -9.10 3.56
C THR A 108 1.73 -9.06 4.37
N PRO A 109 2.43 -7.91 4.45
CA PRO A 109 3.72 -7.82 5.17
C PRO A 109 3.61 -8.18 6.66
N PHE A 110 2.48 -7.82 7.28
CA PHE A 110 2.20 -8.11 8.68
C PHE A 110 0.97 -9.00 8.74
N ASP A 111 1.18 -10.27 9.08
CA ASP A 111 0.09 -11.20 9.36
C ASP A 111 -0.16 -11.31 10.86
N GLY A 112 -1.42 -11.46 11.23
CA GLY A 112 -1.86 -11.52 12.61
C GLY A 112 -3.30 -11.98 12.67
N HIS A 113 -3.62 -12.74 13.72
CA HIS A 113 -4.92 -13.36 13.95
C HIS A 113 -6.08 -12.35 14.09
N ASN A 114 -5.79 -11.08 14.35
CA ASN A 114 -6.75 -9.99 14.34
C ASN A 114 -6.09 -8.64 13.94
N ALA A 115 -6.90 -7.61 13.73
CA ALA A 115 -6.41 -6.28 13.35
C ALA A 115 -5.48 -5.64 14.38
N LEU A 116 -5.77 -5.77 15.67
CA LEU A 116 -4.94 -5.17 16.72
C LEU A 116 -3.52 -5.73 16.69
N THR A 117 -3.38 -7.04 16.49
CA THR A 117 -2.08 -7.68 16.33
C THR A 117 -1.36 -7.18 15.08
N ARG A 118 -2.04 -7.04 13.94
CA ARG A 118 -1.44 -6.49 12.71
C ARG A 118 -0.99 -5.04 12.87
N ILE A 119 -1.80 -4.23 13.54
CA ILE A 119 -1.46 -2.85 13.91
C ILE A 119 -0.22 -2.84 14.79
N ALA A 120 -0.21 -3.62 15.88
CA ALA A 120 0.90 -3.68 16.80
C ALA A 120 2.21 -4.08 16.11
N LEU A 121 2.19 -5.13 15.27
CA LEU A 121 3.35 -5.59 14.50
C LEU A 121 3.90 -4.49 13.60
N LYS A 122 3.03 -3.81 12.84
CA LYS A 122 3.42 -2.69 11.96
C LYS A 122 4.02 -1.50 12.72
N LEU A 123 3.55 -1.25 13.94
CA LEU A 123 4.05 -0.16 14.77
C LEU A 123 5.38 -0.52 15.46
N ASP A 124 5.62 -1.80 15.72
CA ASP A 124 6.76 -2.29 16.52
C ASP A 124 7.95 -2.78 15.69
N ARG A 125 7.69 -3.37 14.52
CA ARG A 125 8.71 -4.07 13.71
C ARG A 125 8.85 -3.49 12.31
N PRO A 126 10.05 -3.59 11.68
CA PRO A 126 10.17 -3.34 10.25
C PRO A 126 9.34 -4.36 9.44
N ALA A 127 8.96 -3.99 8.21
CA ALA A 127 8.35 -4.93 7.29
C ALA A 127 9.37 -6.02 6.90
N PRO A 128 8.95 -7.29 6.75
CA PRO A 128 9.81 -8.34 6.21
C PRO A 128 10.10 -8.08 4.73
N THR A 129 11.10 -8.77 4.17
CA THR A 129 11.37 -8.76 2.73
C THR A 129 10.32 -9.59 1.97
N LEU A 130 10.24 -9.40 0.64
CA LEU A 130 9.38 -10.26 -0.18
C LEU A 130 9.87 -11.70 -0.14
N GLU A 131 11.19 -11.90 -0.20
CA GLU A 131 11.81 -13.23 -0.12
C GLU A 131 11.44 -13.98 1.16
N GLU A 132 11.50 -13.33 2.32
CA GLU A 132 11.15 -13.92 3.62
C GLU A 132 9.70 -14.45 3.65
N ILE A 133 8.75 -13.76 3.00
CA ILE A 133 7.34 -14.13 3.03
C ILE A 133 6.91 -15.03 1.88
N ALA A 134 7.45 -14.82 0.69
CA ALA A 134 7.10 -15.58 -0.50
C ALA A 134 7.91 -16.88 -0.64
N GLY A 135 9.05 -17.00 0.05
CA GLY A 135 9.94 -18.15 -0.02
C GLY A 135 10.67 -18.28 -1.37
N ARG A 136 10.84 -17.17 -2.10
CA ARG A 136 11.54 -17.10 -3.39
C ARG A 136 12.22 -15.75 -3.56
N ALA A 137 13.33 -15.72 -4.28
CA ALA A 137 14.04 -14.48 -4.59
C ALA A 137 13.24 -13.58 -5.55
N PHE A 138 13.46 -12.28 -5.41
CA PHE A 138 12.97 -11.22 -6.30
C PHE A 138 14.15 -10.39 -6.81
N PRO A 139 14.02 -9.71 -7.96
CA PRO A 139 15.04 -8.77 -8.42
C PRO A 139 15.35 -7.71 -7.34
N PRO A 140 16.62 -7.33 -7.13
CA PRO A 140 16.99 -6.40 -6.06
C PRO A 140 16.27 -5.04 -6.10
N LEU A 141 15.93 -4.56 -7.30
CA LEU A 141 15.17 -3.32 -7.47
C LEU A 141 13.74 -3.44 -6.95
N VAL A 142 13.10 -4.61 -7.09
CA VAL A 142 11.75 -4.87 -6.58
C VAL A 142 11.75 -4.87 -5.06
N GLU A 143 12.70 -5.59 -4.45
CA GLU A 143 12.88 -5.61 -2.99
C GLU A 143 13.15 -4.21 -2.44
N SER A 144 14.08 -3.48 -3.06
CA SER A 144 14.40 -2.10 -2.65
C SER A 144 13.20 -1.17 -2.76
N PHE A 145 12.40 -1.30 -3.83
CA PHE A 145 11.20 -0.49 -4.01
C PHE A 145 10.18 -0.72 -2.92
N VAL A 146 9.85 -2.00 -2.67
CA VAL A 146 8.87 -2.40 -1.67
C VAL A 146 9.34 -2.04 -0.26
N ALA A 147 10.61 -2.31 0.08
CA ALA A 147 11.19 -1.98 1.37
C ALA A 147 11.18 -0.47 1.66
N THR A 148 11.53 0.35 0.66
CA THR A 148 11.52 1.82 0.79
C THR A 148 10.10 2.33 1.01
N ALA A 149 9.13 1.85 0.22
CA ALA A 149 7.73 2.26 0.38
C ALA A 149 7.14 1.85 1.74
N LEU A 150 7.50 0.65 2.23
CA LEU A 150 7.01 0.08 3.49
C LEU A 150 7.79 0.51 4.73
N ALA A 151 8.76 1.43 4.61
CA ALA A 151 9.52 1.90 5.76
C ALA A 151 8.57 2.43 6.84
N ARG A 152 8.76 1.96 8.09
CA ARG A 152 7.90 2.36 9.21
C ARG A 152 8.01 3.87 9.46
N ASP A 153 9.23 4.38 9.46
CA ASP A 153 9.49 5.82 9.47
C ASP A 153 9.14 6.41 8.11
N ARG A 154 8.24 7.41 8.10
CA ARG A 154 7.81 8.09 6.87
C ARG A 154 8.94 8.89 6.22
N ASP A 155 9.95 9.30 6.98
CA ASP A 155 11.10 10.04 6.46
C ASP A 155 12.11 9.14 5.74
N ALA A 156 12.00 7.82 5.94
CA ALA A 156 12.75 6.81 5.20
C ALA A 156 12.04 6.32 3.91
N ARG A 157 10.83 6.83 3.63
CA ARG A 157 10.07 6.50 2.40
C ARG A 157 10.46 7.42 1.24
N TYR A 158 9.91 7.14 0.06
CA TYR A 158 9.94 8.10 -1.04
C TYR A 158 9.35 9.44 -0.58
N PRO A 159 10.03 10.58 -0.86
CA PRO A 159 9.63 11.88 -0.34
C PRO A 159 8.33 12.39 -1.00
N SER A 160 8.00 11.90 -2.19
CA SER A 160 6.75 12.20 -2.90
C SER A 160 6.36 11.06 -3.83
N ILE A 161 5.09 11.06 -4.25
CA ILE A 161 4.57 10.09 -5.23
C ILE A 161 5.30 10.19 -6.59
N GLY A 162 5.78 11.38 -6.96
CA GLY A 162 6.58 11.57 -8.16
C GLY A 162 7.91 10.83 -8.10
N VAL A 163 8.60 10.85 -6.96
CA VAL A 163 9.85 10.09 -6.78
C VAL A 163 9.57 8.59 -6.77
N MET A 164 8.48 8.14 -6.13
CA MET A 164 8.04 6.75 -6.18
C MET A 164 7.74 6.29 -7.62
N ARG A 165 7.10 7.12 -8.43
CA ARG A 165 6.79 6.83 -9.83
C ARG A 165 8.06 6.59 -10.65
N GLU A 166 9.06 7.45 -10.54
CA GLU A 166 10.33 7.23 -11.26
C GLU A 166 11.05 5.96 -10.78
N ALA A 167 11.04 5.69 -9.47
CA ALA A 167 11.58 4.44 -8.94
C ALA A 167 10.85 3.20 -9.49
N TRP A 168 9.53 3.24 -9.60
CA TRP A 168 8.75 2.14 -10.19
C TRP A 168 9.06 1.92 -11.68
N ARG A 169 9.23 3.01 -12.44
CA ARG A 169 9.64 2.89 -13.86
C ARG A 169 10.97 2.18 -14.02
N LEU A 170 11.94 2.45 -13.14
CA LEU A 170 13.22 1.76 -13.14
C LEU A 170 13.04 0.25 -12.88
N VAL A 171 12.18 -0.11 -11.92
CA VAL A 171 11.84 -1.51 -11.64
C VAL A 171 11.29 -2.20 -12.90
N CYS A 172 10.31 -1.61 -13.58
CA CYS A 172 9.70 -2.20 -14.78
C CYS A 172 10.62 -2.22 -16.01
N SER A 173 11.71 -1.43 -16.01
CA SER A 173 12.66 -1.36 -17.14
C SER A 173 13.86 -2.30 -17.02
N ALA A 174 14.03 -2.93 -15.85
CA ALA A 174 15.17 -3.78 -15.53
C ALA A 174 14.95 -5.27 -15.83
N GLU A 175 13.83 -5.61 -16.46
CA GLU A 175 13.48 -6.96 -16.95
C GLU A 175 13.85 -7.16 -18.43
#